data_AF-A0A7S3BQA7-F1
#
_entry.id   AF-A0A7S3BQA7-F1
#
_cell.length_a   1.000
_cell.length_b   1.000
_cell.length_c   1.000
_cell.angle_alpha   90.00
_cell.angle_beta   90.00
_cell.angle_gamma   90.00
#
_symmetry.space_group_name_H-M   'P 1'
#
loop_
_entity.id
_entity.type
_entity.pdbx_description
1 polymer ?
#
loop_
_entity_poly.entity_id
_entity_poly.type
_entity_poly.pdbx_seq_one_letter_code
_entity_poly.pdbx_strand_id
1 'polypeptide(L)'
;MSKLSEGQQARERAEASEAEAARATIAELEGSVEELQRKLSARGALERYALRLMSRELSRRQAAAITSVDLLERRAAAVAICKEAAEEAADEAGGRRRARHEETRAARRELRDRALADLAEAFFAEGMRCNGARDPEAARYFFEHAYVLQPRPKHLLSLGNMSLKLGQREAAIEVYRRVVGAAEDGQAEPATPQEAPARPRLPPPSQKELAMAERKLTEALTGEDGEGEEGEEG
;
A
#
# COMPACT_ATOMS: atom_id res chain seq x y z
N MET A 1 -97.33 6.70 46.51
CA MET A 1 -96.00 6.04 46.47
C MET A 1 -95.56 5.55 45.07
N SER A 2 -96.28 5.85 43.97
CA SER A 2 -96.00 5.24 42.66
C SER A 2 -94.99 5.98 41.76
N LYS A 3 -94.85 7.32 41.86
CA LYS A 3 -93.93 8.10 40.99
C LYS A 3 -92.44 7.99 41.35
N LEU A 4 -92.11 7.66 42.59
CA LEU A 4 -90.72 7.39 43.01
C LEU A 4 -90.21 6.06 42.44
N SER A 5 -91.11 5.11 42.17
CA SER A 5 -90.79 3.79 41.61
C SER A 5 -90.44 3.85 40.11
N GLU A 6 -91.14 4.66 39.31
CA GLU A 6 -90.88 4.77 37.86
C GLU A 6 -89.52 5.43 37.53
N GLY A 7 -89.13 6.45 38.30
CA GLY A 7 -87.82 7.10 38.14
C GLY A 7 -86.65 6.20 38.53
N GLN A 8 -86.86 5.31 39.50
CA GLN A 8 -85.89 4.27 39.86
C GLN A 8 -85.78 3.22 38.74
N GLN A 9 -86.90 2.76 38.19
CA GLN A 9 -86.91 1.81 37.06
C GLN A 9 -86.24 2.36 35.79
N ALA A 10 -86.39 3.65 35.48
CA ALA A 10 -85.75 4.26 34.31
C ALA A 10 -84.23 4.37 34.45
N ARG A 11 -83.73 4.68 35.66
CA ARG A 11 -82.29 4.69 35.96
C ARG A 11 -81.71 3.29 35.92
N GLU A 12 -82.40 2.31 36.52
CA GLU A 12 -81.99 0.90 36.47
C GLU A 12 -81.91 0.40 35.02
N ARG A 13 -82.82 0.82 34.13
CA ARG A 13 -82.75 0.46 32.70
C ARG A 13 -81.61 1.14 31.96
N ALA A 14 -81.32 2.41 32.24
CA ALA A 14 -80.21 3.11 31.62
C ALA A 14 -78.86 2.54 32.09
N GLU A 15 -78.72 2.29 33.39
CA GLU A 15 -77.54 1.62 33.97
C GLU A 15 -77.39 0.20 33.42
N ALA A 16 -78.49 -0.55 33.24
CA ALA A 16 -78.45 -1.86 32.60
C ALA A 16 -78.02 -1.80 31.13
N SER A 17 -78.51 -0.82 30.36
CA SER A 17 -78.13 -0.63 28.95
C SER A 17 -76.67 -0.20 28.81
N GLU A 18 -76.17 0.66 29.69
CA GLU A 18 -74.77 1.08 29.71
C GLU A 18 -73.86 -0.08 30.14
N ALA A 19 -74.28 -0.87 31.13
CA ALA A 19 -73.59 -2.10 31.51
C ALA A 19 -73.56 -3.13 30.37
N GLU A 20 -74.62 -3.24 29.57
CA GLU A 20 -74.68 -4.12 28.40
C GLU A 20 -73.75 -3.64 27.28
N ALA A 21 -73.72 -2.33 26.99
CA ALA A 21 -72.78 -1.75 26.02
C ALA A 21 -71.32 -1.90 26.47
N ALA A 22 -71.04 -1.70 27.77
CA ALA A 22 -69.72 -1.95 28.35
C ALA A 22 -69.33 -3.44 28.23
N ARG A 23 -70.25 -4.37 28.47
CA ARG A 23 -70.00 -5.81 28.28
C ARG A 23 -69.72 -6.16 26.82
N ALA A 24 -70.44 -5.56 25.87
CA ALA A 24 -70.22 -5.79 24.44
C ALA A 24 -68.84 -5.29 23.98
N THR A 25 -68.44 -4.11 24.42
CA THR A 25 -67.11 -3.55 24.10
C THR A 25 -65.99 -4.34 24.77
N ILE A 26 -66.16 -4.80 26.01
CA ILE A 26 -65.22 -5.71 26.67
C ILE A 26 -65.06 -7.01 25.86
N ALA A 27 -66.17 -7.63 25.43
CA ALA A 27 -66.12 -8.86 24.65
C ALA A 27 -65.43 -8.68 23.28
N GLU A 28 -65.61 -7.54 22.61
CA GLU A 28 -64.92 -7.21 21.35
C GLU A 28 -63.41 -7.01 21.57
N LEU A 29 -63.03 -6.31 22.64
CA LEU A 29 -61.63 -6.11 23.01
C LEU A 29 -60.96 -7.44 23.40
N GLU A 30 -61.65 -8.30 24.16
CA GLU A 30 -61.18 -9.66 24.49
C GLU A 30 -60.95 -10.48 23.23
N GLY A 31 -61.89 -10.46 22.27
CA GLY A 31 -61.73 -11.12 20.98
C GLY A 31 -60.53 -10.59 20.18
N SER A 32 -60.31 -9.28 20.19
CA SER A 32 -59.15 -8.64 19.53
C SER A 32 -57.83 -9.01 20.20
N VAL A 33 -57.81 -9.07 21.54
CA VAL A 33 -56.63 -9.50 22.31
C VAL A 33 -56.31 -10.96 22.01
N GLU A 34 -57.30 -11.85 21.98
CA GLU A 34 -57.10 -13.24 21.59
C GLU A 34 -56.55 -13.37 20.17
N GLU A 35 -57.07 -12.61 19.20
CA GLU A 35 -56.57 -12.64 17.83
C GLU A 35 -55.11 -12.16 17.75
N LEU A 36 -54.76 -11.07 18.45
CA LEU A 36 -53.39 -10.58 18.52
C LEU A 36 -52.46 -11.57 19.21
N GLN A 37 -52.92 -12.24 20.27
CA GLN A 37 -52.16 -13.31 20.95
C GLN A 37 -51.92 -14.50 20.02
N ARG A 38 -52.92 -14.91 19.23
CA ARG A 38 -52.77 -15.96 18.20
C ARG A 38 -51.76 -15.53 17.12
N LYS A 39 -51.85 -14.30 16.62
CA LYS A 39 -50.90 -13.76 15.62
C LYS A 39 -49.47 -13.68 16.17
N LEU A 40 -49.29 -13.22 17.41
CA LEU A 40 -48.00 -13.15 18.07
C LEU A 40 -47.39 -14.54 18.28
N SER A 41 -48.22 -15.52 18.69
CA SER A 41 -47.80 -16.91 18.86
C SER A 41 -47.38 -17.55 17.52
N ALA A 42 -48.14 -17.30 16.46
CA ALA A 42 -47.83 -17.76 15.11
C ALA A 42 -46.53 -17.14 14.57
N ARG A 43 -46.34 -15.83 14.77
CA ARG A 43 -45.10 -15.14 14.41
C ARG A 43 -43.90 -15.68 15.18
N GLY A 44 -44.05 -15.89 16.50
CA GLY A 44 -43.00 -16.51 17.31
C GLY A 44 -42.66 -17.93 16.87
N ALA A 45 -43.64 -18.71 16.38
CA ALA A 45 -43.39 -20.03 15.81
C ALA A 45 -42.60 -19.97 14.49
N LEU A 46 -42.91 -19.00 13.62
CA LEU A 46 -42.18 -18.75 12.37
C LEU A 46 -40.74 -18.29 12.63
N GLU A 47 -40.53 -17.37 13.58
CA GLU A 47 -39.19 -16.90 13.97
C GLU A 47 -38.34 -18.07 14.52
N ARG A 48 -38.91 -18.92 15.39
CA ARG A 48 -38.22 -20.14 15.87
C ARG A 48 -37.94 -21.15 14.76
N TYR A 49 -38.78 -21.22 13.73
CA TYR A 49 -38.54 -22.08 12.58
C TYR A 49 -37.41 -21.52 11.71
N ALA A 50 -37.42 -20.23 11.39
CA ALA A 50 -36.38 -19.56 10.62
C ALA A 50 -35.01 -19.67 11.30
N LEU A 51 -34.93 -19.42 12.61
CA LEU A 51 -33.68 -19.57 13.38
C LEU A 51 -33.13 -21.00 13.33
N ARG A 52 -33.99 -22.02 13.41
CA ARG A 52 -33.55 -23.42 13.27
C ARG A 52 -33.03 -23.75 11.87
N LEU A 53 -33.67 -23.20 10.83
CA LEU A 53 -33.23 -23.39 9.45
C LEU A 53 -31.86 -22.73 9.22
N MET A 54 -31.70 -21.48 9.66
CA MET A 54 -30.43 -20.75 9.58
C MET A 54 -29.32 -21.43 10.38
N SER A 55 -29.62 -21.90 11.59
CA SER A 55 -28.65 -22.65 12.41
C SER A 55 -28.18 -23.92 11.71
N ARG A 56 -29.08 -24.71 11.11
CA ARG A 56 -28.71 -25.92 10.36
C ARG A 56 -27.84 -25.60 9.15
N GLU A 57 -28.19 -24.56 8.39
CA GLU A 57 -27.41 -24.16 7.22
C GLU A 57 -26.04 -23.63 7.62
N LEU A 58 -25.95 -22.84 8.69
CA LEU A 58 -24.68 -22.37 9.26
C LEU A 58 -23.81 -23.56 9.69
N SER A 59 -24.37 -24.53 10.40
CA SER A 59 -23.64 -25.75 10.82
C SER A 59 -23.16 -26.58 9.62
N ARG A 60 -23.96 -26.70 8.56
CA ARG A 60 -23.53 -27.39 7.32
C ARG A 60 -22.37 -26.67 6.65
N ARG A 61 -22.44 -25.34 6.53
CA ARG A 61 -21.37 -24.53 5.96
C ARG A 61 -20.10 -24.57 6.81
N GLN A 62 -20.23 -24.53 8.14
CA GLN A 62 -19.12 -24.70 9.06
C GLN A 62 -18.46 -26.08 8.89
N ALA A 63 -19.24 -27.15 8.81
CA ALA A 63 -18.71 -28.50 8.59
C ALA A 63 -17.97 -28.64 7.26
N ALA A 64 -18.52 -28.06 6.18
CA ALA A 64 -17.88 -28.03 4.86
C ALA A 64 -16.58 -27.21 4.86
N ALA A 65 -16.57 -26.07 5.56
CA ALA A 65 -15.37 -25.25 5.72
C ALA A 65 -14.27 -26.01 6.46
N ILE A 66 -14.60 -26.70 7.56
CA ILE A 66 -13.64 -27.53 8.32
C ILE A 66 -13.03 -28.60 7.40
N THR A 67 -13.85 -29.34 6.65
CA THR A 67 -13.33 -30.37 5.73
C THR A 67 -12.46 -29.79 4.62
N SER A 68 -12.77 -28.59 4.14
CA SER A 68 -11.94 -27.90 3.14
C SER A 68 -10.58 -27.47 3.70
N VAL A 69 -10.53 -27.01 4.95
CA VAL A 69 -9.29 -26.64 5.64
C VAL A 69 -8.45 -27.89 5.88
N ASP A 70 -9.03 -28.98 6.39
CA ASP A 70 -8.33 -30.25 6.59
C ASP A 70 -7.70 -30.78 5.29
N LEU A 71 -8.42 -30.65 4.16
CA LEU A 71 -7.90 -31.04 2.86
C LEU A 71 -6.73 -30.16 2.42
N LEU A 72 -6.82 -28.84 2.63
CA LEU A 72 -5.73 -27.91 2.31
C LEU A 72 -4.50 -28.18 3.18
N GLU A 73 -4.67 -28.49 4.47
CA GLU A 73 -3.58 -28.87 5.37
C GLU A 73 -2.91 -30.17 4.92
N ARG A 74 -3.69 -31.20 4.58
CA ARG A 74 -3.14 -32.45 4.02
C ARG A 74 -2.40 -32.23 2.71
N ARG A 75 -2.91 -31.36 1.83
CA ARG A 75 -2.23 -31.00 0.58
C ARG A 75 -0.96 -30.20 0.84
N ALA A 76 -0.96 -29.28 1.80
CA ALA A 76 0.22 -28.52 2.19
C ALA A 76 1.29 -29.45 2.77
N ALA A 77 0.92 -30.40 3.63
CA ALA A 77 1.82 -31.42 4.16
C ALA A 77 2.39 -32.31 3.05
N ALA A 78 1.57 -32.76 2.10
CA ALA A 78 2.05 -33.52 0.94
C ALA A 78 3.02 -32.72 0.08
N VAL A 79 2.73 -31.43 -0.16
CA VAL A 79 3.64 -30.53 -0.88
C VAL A 79 4.94 -30.32 -0.11
N ALA A 80 4.90 -30.21 1.22
CA ALA A 80 6.10 -30.10 2.05
C ALA A 80 6.97 -31.36 1.95
N ILE A 81 6.37 -32.55 2.06
CA ILE A 81 7.08 -33.83 1.89
C ILE A 81 7.67 -33.96 0.47
N CYS A 82 6.89 -33.61 -0.55
CA CYS A 82 7.38 -33.62 -1.93
C CYS A 82 8.48 -32.57 -2.15
N LYS A 83 8.42 -31.42 -1.46
CA LYS A 83 9.43 -30.37 -1.51
C LYS A 83 10.71 -30.84 -0.85
N GLU A 84 10.65 -31.43 0.34
CA GLU A 84 11.81 -31.99 1.05
C GLU A 84 12.47 -33.11 0.23
N ALA A 85 11.68 -34.05 -0.30
CA ALA A 85 12.19 -35.12 -1.17
C ALA A 85 12.79 -34.57 -2.49
N ALA A 86 12.22 -33.50 -3.04
CA ALA A 86 12.76 -32.83 -4.23
C ALA A 86 14.01 -32.02 -3.91
N GLU A 87 14.12 -31.41 -2.73
CA GLU A 87 15.29 -30.69 -2.24
C GLU A 87 16.45 -31.67 -1.96
N GLU A 88 16.20 -32.82 -1.34
CA GLU A 88 17.18 -33.89 -1.12
C GLU A 88 17.69 -34.49 -2.44
N ALA A 89 16.79 -34.79 -3.39
CA ALA A 89 17.17 -35.21 -4.74
C ALA A 89 17.90 -34.09 -5.52
N ALA A 90 17.57 -32.81 -5.26
CA ALA A 90 18.24 -31.65 -5.82
C ALA A 90 19.53 -31.27 -5.06
N ASP A 91 19.81 -31.80 -3.87
CA ASP A 91 21.07 -31.70 -3.14
C ASP A 91 22.06 -32.73 -3.70
N GLU A 92 21.60 -33.97 -3.92
CA GLU A 92 22.41 -35.04 -4.53
C GLU A 92 22.72 -34.79 -6.02
N ALA A 93 21.75 -34.26 -6.77
CA ALA A 93 21.97 -33.78 -8.14
C ALA A 93 22.59 -32.37 -8.19
N GLY A 94 22.40 -31.57 -7.14
CA GLY A 94 22.83 -30.17 -7.04
C GLY A 94 24.25 -29.96 -6.55
N GLY A 95 24.86 -30.88 -5.78
CA GLY A 95 26.28 -30.78 -5.45
C GLY A 95 27.17 -30.65 -6.69
N ARG A 96 26.74 -31.27 -7.82
CA ARG A 96 27.42 -31.20 -9.12
C ARG A 96 26.86 -30.15 -10.09
N ARG A 97 25.61 -29.67 -9.91
CA ARG A 97 24.96 -28.66 -10.79
C ARG A 97 24.93 -27.24 -10.22
N ARG A 98 24.97 -27.05 -8.90
CA ARG A 98 24.94 -25.74 -8.22
C ARG A 98 26.21 -24.94 -8.46
N ALA A 99 27.38 -25.57 -8.46
CA ALA A 99 28.64 -24.92 -8.86
C ALA A 99 28.56 -24.32 -10.28
N ARG A 100 27.99 -25.05 -11.25
CA ARG A 100 27.77 -24.56 -12.62
C ARG A 100 26.62 -23.54 -12.73
N HIS A 101 25.59 -23.63 -11.89
CA HIS A 101 24.45 -22.71 -11.90
C HIS A 101 24.72 -21.37 -11.17
N GLU A 102 25.57 -21.36 -10.16
CA GLU A 102 26.02 -20.14 -9.49
C GLU A 102 27.01 -19.37 -10.36
N GLU A 103 27.92 -20.07 -11.04
CA GLU A 103 28.82 -19.47 -12.04
C GLU A 103 28.02 -18.84 -13.21
N THR A 104 26.97 -19.52 -13.70
CA THR A 104 26.09 -18.95 -14.74
C THR A 104 25.16 -17.84 -14.23
N ARG A 105 24.79 -17.81 -12.94
CA ARG A 105 24.03 -16.69 -12.35
C ARG A 105 24.90 -15.48 -12.06
N ALA A 106 26.14 -15.68 -11.58
CA ALA A 106 27.12 -14.62 -11.42
C ALA A 106 27.45 -13.98 -12.77
N ALA A 107 27.75 -14.80 -13.79
CA ALA A 107 27.98 -14.32 -15.16
C ALA A 107 26.78 -13.55 -15.74
N ARG A 108 25.54 -13.99 -15.47
CA ARG A 108 24.32 -13.27 -15.90
C ARG A 108 24.11 -11.96 -15.15
N ARG A 109 24.41 -11.90 -13.84
CA ARG A 109 24.37 -10.65 -13.07
C ARG A 109 25.40 -9.67 -13.61
N GLU A 110 26.63 -10.11 -13.82
CA GLU A 110 27.66 -9.28 -14.44
C GLU A 110 27.26 -8.78 -15.83
N LEU A 111 26.70 -9.63 -16.69
CA LEU A 111 26.25 -9.21 -18.02
C LEU A 111 25.14 -8.17 -17.94
N ARG A 112 24.18 -8.34 -17.02
CA ARG A 112 23.09 -7.38 -16.79
C ARG A 112 23.64 -6.07 -16.24
N ASP A 113 24.54 -6.12 -15.28
CA ASP A 113 25.10 -4.92 -14.64
C ASP A 113 25.98 -4.15 -15.65
N ARG A 114 26.70 -4.85 -16.54
CA ARG A 114 27.38 -4.24 -17.71
C ARG A 114 26.39 -3.58 -18.67
N ALA A 115 25.32 -4.29 -19.04
CA ALA A 115 24.30 -3.73 -19.95
C ALA A 115 23.61 -2.49 -19.38
N LEU A 116 23.33 -2.47 -18.06
CA LEU A 116 22.80 -1.30 -17.37
C LEU A 116 23.81 -0.14 -17.34
N ALA A 117 25.11 -0.43 -17.15
CA ALA A 117 26.16 0.57 -17.22
C ALA A 117 26.30 1.17 -18.63
N ASP A 118 26.26 0.34 -19.67
CA ASP A 118 26.33 0.79 -21.07
C ASP A 118 25.12 1.68 -21.41
N LEU A 119 23.92 1.27 -20.97
CA LEU A 119 22.71 2.06 -21.17
C LEU A 119 22.77 3.38 -20.39
N ALA A 120 23.26 3.37 -19.14
CA ALA A 120 23.45 4.59 -18.36
C ALA A 120 24.41 5.57 -19.03
N GLU A 121 25.50 5.10 -19.65
CA GLU A 121 26.39 5.98 -20.42
C GLU A 121 25.75 6.51 -21.70
N ALA A 122 24.91 5.72 -22.38
CA ALA A 122 24.17 6.21 -23.54
C ALA A 122 23.21 7.35 -23.15
N PHE A 123 22.47 7.19 -22.04
CA PHE A 123 21.65 8.26 -21.46
C PHE A 123 22.50 9.48 -21.08
N PHE A 124 23.66 9.27 -20.45
CA PHE A 124 24.54 10.37 -20.06
C PHE A 124 25.08 11.15 -21.28
N ALA A 125 25.53 10.45 -22.32
CA ALA A 125 26.00 11.06 -23.55
C ALA A 125 24.92 11.88 -24.24
N GLU A 126 23.69 11.40 -24.27
CA GLU A 126 22.55 12.13 -24.83
C GLU A 126 22.20 13.36 -23.99
N GLY A 127 22.25 13.25 -22.65
CA GLY A 127 22.11 14.39 -21.76
C GLY A 127 23.16 15.47 -22.00
N MET A 128 24.42 15.08 -22.24
CA MET A 128 25.49 16.00 -22.62
C MET A 128 25.21 16.69 -23.97
N ARG A 129 24.67 15.96 -24.94
CA ARG A 129 24.28 16.51 -26.25
C ARG A 129 23.17 17.56 -26.12
N CYS A 130 22.10 17.25 -25.37
CA CYS A 130 21.01 18.19 -25.09
C CYS A 130 21.51 19.42 -24.33
N ASN A 131 22.39 19.23 -23.36
CA ASN A 131 22.99 20.33 -22.60
C ASN A 131 23.82 21.27 -23.52
N GLY A 132 24.60 20.71 -24.44
CA GLY A 132 25.32 21.47 -25.46
C GLY A 132 24.40 22.22 -26.43
N ALA A 133 23.22 21.65 -26.74
CA ALA A 133 22.18 22.28 -27.53
C ALA A 133 21.38 23.36 -26.77
N ARG A 134 21.79 23.71 -25.54
CA ARG A 134 21.10 24.64 -24.63
C ARG A 134 19.65 24.24 -24.32
N ASP A 135 19.37 22.94 -24.27
CA ASP A 135 18.09 22.36 -23.82
C ASP A 135 18.27 21.71 -22.43
N PRO A 136 18.19 22.49 -21.34
CA PRO A 136 18.43 21.99 -19.99
C PRO A 136 17.33 21.05 -19.47
N GLU A 137 16.10 21.14 -20.00
CA GLU A 137 14.99 20.26 -19.62
C GLU A 137 15.18 18.85 -20.18
N ALA A 138 15.50 18.74 -21.48
CA ALA A 138 15.83 17.46 -22.08
C ALA A 138 17.11 16.87 -21.47
N ALA A 139 18.14 17.70 -21.26
CA ALA A 139 19.37 17.25 -20.61
C ALA A 139 19.13 16.66 -19.23
N ARG A 140 18.30 17.32 -18.41
CA ARG A 140 17.90 16.82 -17.09
C ARG A 140 17.22 15.46 -17.20
N TYR A 141 16.24 15.30 -18.09
CA TYR A 141 15.55 14.03 -18.31
C TYR A 141 16.53 12.87 -18.54
N PHE A 142 17.50 13.06 -19.44
CA PHE A 142 18.50 12.03 -19.75
C PHE A 142 19.47 11.77 -18.58
N PHE A 143 19.91 12.81 -17.87
CA PHE A 143 20.75 12.64 -16.69
C PHE A 143 20.03 11.93 -15.53
N GLU A 144 18.71 12.13 -15.37
CA GLU A 144 17.91 11.42 -14.35
C GLU A 144 17.88 9.92 -14.65
N HIS A 145 17.68 9.55 -15.92
CA HIS A 145 17.68 8.15 -16.35
C HIS A 145 19.07 7.51 -16.18
N ALA A 146 20.15 8.21 -16.52
CA ALA A 146 21.51 7.74 -16.28
C ALA A 146 21.76 7.49 -14.77
N TYR A 147 21.26 8.38 -13.91
CA TYR A 147 21.39 8.24 -12.45
C TYR A 147 20.60 7.06 -11.89
N VAL A 148 19.36 6.84 -12.35
CA VAL A 148 18.52 5.72 -11.90
C VAL A 148 19.12 4.37 -12.29
N LEU A 149 19.67 4.26 -13.50
CA LEU A 149 20.30 3.03 -13.99
C LEU A 149 21.64 2.77 -13.31
N GLN A 150 22.42 3.83 -13.06
CA GLN A 150 23.70 3.73 -12.39
C GLN A 150 23.97 4.97 -11.52
N PRO A 151 23.71 4.91 -10.21
CA PRO A 151 23.98 6.01 -9.30
C PRO A 151 25.48 6.31 -9.25
N ARG A 152 25.89 7.43 -9.84
CA ARG A 152 27.28 7.92 -9.86
C ARG A 152 27.33 9.41 -9.53
N PRO A 153 28.37 9.88 -8.82
CA PRO A 153 28.59 11.29 -8.53
C PRO A 153 28.55 12.18 -9.77
N LYS A 154 29.24 11.83 -10.87
CA LYS A 154 29.14 12.59 -12.13
C LYS A 154 27.71 12.77 -12.68
N HIS A 155 26.84 11.78 -12.57
CA HIS A 155 25.45 11.88 -13.06
C HIS A 155 24.67 12.85 -12.16
N LEU A 156 24.86 12.71 -10.86
CA LEU A 156 24.22 13.55 -9.85
C LEU A 156 24.69 15.01 -9.92
N LEU A 157 25.98 15.27 -10.13
CA LEU A 157 26.51 16.61 -10.39
C LEU A 157 25.90 17.23 -11.65
N SER A 158 25.72 16.43 -12.70
CA SER A 158 25.10 16.91 -13.95
C SER A 158 23.63 17.30 -13.74
N LEU A 159 22.91 16.61 -12.85
CA LEU A 159 21.57 17.02 -12.42
C LEU A 159 21.59 18.32 -11.64
N GLY A 160 22.53 18.49 -10.70
CA GLY A 160 22.70 19.75 -9.96
C GLY A 160 22.95 20.93 -10.89
N ASN A 161 23.80 20.73 -11.91
CA ASN A 161 24.08 21.73 -12.93
C ASN A 161 22.83 22.08 -13.75
N MET A 162 22.01 21.09 -14.14
CA MET A 162 20.76 21.37 -14.86
C MET A 162 19.74 22.09 -13.98
N SER A 163 19.65 21.75 -12.69
CA SER A 163 18.81 22.47 -11.74
C SER A 163 19.21 23.94 -11.63
N LEU A 164 20.51 24.27 -11.61
CA LEU A 164 20.94 25.68 -11.68
C LEU A 164 20.52 26.36 -12.98
N LYS A 165 20.72 25.73 -14.13
CA LYS A 165 20.31 26.27 -15.44
C LYS A 165 18.80 26.51 -15.56
N LEU A 166 18.00 25.75 -14.82
CA LEU A 166 16.54 25.88 -14.75
C LEU A 166 16.08 26.85 -13.63
N GLY A 167 17.00 27.55 -12.97
CA GLY A 167 16.70 28.45 -11.86
C GLY A 167 16.27 27.76 -10.56
N GLN A 168 16.43 26.43 -10.47
CA GLN A 168 16.04 25.62 -9.31
C GLN A 168 17.21 25.50 -8.32
N ARG A 169 17.55 26.62 -7.71
CA ARG A 169 18.76 26.80 -6.92
C ARG A 169 18.81 25.93 -5.67
N GLU A 170 17.71 25.82 -4.94
CA GLU A 170 17.62 25.02 -3.71
C GLU A 170 17.80 23.53 -4.00
N ALA A 171 17.22 23.05 -5.11
CA ALA A 171 17.38 21.67 -5.57
C ALA A 171 18.84 21.37 -5.95
N ALA A 172 19.52 22.32 -6.60
CA ALA A 172 20.94 22.18 -6.92
C ALA A 172 21.81 22.10 -5.66
N ILE A 173 21.55 22.94 -4.64
CA ILE A 173 22.25 22.93 -3.35
C ILE A 173 22.11 21.57 -2.67
N GLU A 174 20.90 21.00 -2.62
CA GLU A 174 20.67 19.68 -2.02
C GLU A 174 21.49 18.60 -2.74
N VAL A 175 21.51 18.65 -4.07
CA VAL A 175 22.27 17.72 -4.90
C VAL A 175 23.78 17.82 -4.63
N TYR A 176 24.35 19.02 -4.58
CA TYR A 176 25.78 19.19 -4.30
C TYR A 176 26.17 18.77 -2.89
N ARG A 177 25.36 19.12 -1.89
CA ARG A 177 25.55 18.64 -0.50
C ARG A 177 25.59 17.12 -0.43
N ARG A 178 24.75 16.44 -1.22
CA ARG A 178 24.74 14.97 -1.25
C ARG A 178 26.02 14.38 -1.84
N VAL A 179 26.60 15.03 -2.85
CA VAL A 179 27.89 14.59 -3.42
C VAL A 179 29.02 14.82 -2.41
N VAL A 180 29.02 15.96 -1.72
CA VAL A 180 30.00 16.28 -0.66
C VAL A 180 29.87 15.31 0.52
N GLY A 181 28.66 15.12 1.06
CA GLY A 181 28.41 14.22 2.19
C GLY A 181 28.72 12.76 1.89
N ALA A 182 28.57 12.30 0.64
CA ALA A 182 28.98 10.95 0.26
C ALA A 182 30.51 10.72 0.36
N ALA A 183 31.32 11.77 0.31
CA ALA A 183 32.76 11.67 0.56
C ALA A 183 33.06 11.50 2.06
N GLU A 184 32.26 12.11 2.92
CA GLU A 184 32.38 12.02 4.39
C GLU A 184 31.90 10.65 4.90
N ASP A 185 30.77 10.16 4.38
CA ASP A 185 30.23 8.83 4.70
C ASP A 185 31.14 7.68 4.25
N GLY A 186 31.92 7.87 3.19
CA GLY A 186 32.91 6.90 2.71
C GLY A 186 34.15 6.77 3.60
N GLN A 187 34.36 7.70 4.54
CA GLN A 187 35.48 7.69 5.50
C GLN A 187 35.06 7.24 6.91
N ALA A 188 33.75 7.17 7.20
CA ALA A 188 33.24 6.70 8.48
C ALA A 188 33.12 5.16 8.51
N GLU A 189 33.62 4.52 9.58
CA GLU A 189 33.32 3.11 9.87
C GLU A 189 31.80 2.87 9.89
N PRO A 190 31.31 1.69 9.45
CA PRO A 190 29.89 1.44 9.31
C PRO A 190 29.19 1.48 10.69
N ALA A 191 28.58 2.62 11.00
CA ALA A 191 27.64 2.72 12.11
C ALA A 191 26.45 1.78 11.87
N THR A 192 26.03 1.13 12.95
CA THR A 192 24.95 0.13 12.99
C THR A 192 23.67 0.57 12.29
N PRO A 193 22.89 -0.37 11.73
CA PRO A 193 21.73 -0.05 10.90
C PRO A 193 20.58 0.45 11.77
N GLN A 194 20.32 1.76 11.76
CA GLN A 194 19.08 2.33 12.27
C GLN A 194 18.33 3.06 11.16
N GLU A 195 17.22 2.45 10.77
CA GLU A 195 16.01 2.97 10.11
C GLU A 195 16.08 4.37 9.46
N ALA A 196 16.50 4.41 8.20
CA ALA A 196 16.06 5.42 7.24
C ALA A 196 15.71 4.71 5.93
N PRO A 197 14.68 5.16 5.17
CA PRO A 197 14.36 4.54 3.87
C PRO A 197 15.62 4.53 3.01
N ALA A 198 16.00 3.34 2.52
CA ALA A 198 17.27 3.08 1.87
C ALA A 198 17.43 3.94 0.60
N ARG A 199 17.93 5.17 0.78
CA ARG A 199 18.41 6.00 -0.31
C ARG A 199 19.58 5.24 -0.95
N PRO A 200 19.68 5.16 -2.30
CA PRO A 200 20.80 4.48 -2.94
C PRO A 200 22.10 5.12 -2.46
N ARG A 201 22.98 4.30 -1.86
CA ARG A 201 24.31 4.72 -1.43
C ARG A 201 25.13 5.05 -2.68
N LEU A 202 25.59 6.28 -2.75
CA LEU A 202 26.49 6.73 -3.82
C LEU A 202 27.86 6.09 -3.61
N PRO A 203 28.57 5.68 -4.67
CA PRO A 203 29.99 5.40 -4.55
C PRO A 203 30.73 6.70 -4.19
N PRO A 204 31.86 6.61 -3.48
CA PRO A 204 32.63 7.80 -3.07
C PRO A 204 33.04 8.61 -4.31
N PRO A 205 32.88 9.94 -4.29
CA PRO A 205 33.28 10.79 -5.41
C PRO A 205 34.81 10.82 -5.55
N SER A 206 35.27 11.01 -6.78
CA SER A 206 36.67 11.36 -7.03
C SER A 206 36.99 12.75 -6.45
N GLN A 207 38.27 13.02 -6.16
CA GLN A 207 38.71 14.34 -5.69
C GLN A 207 38.29 15.48 -6.63
N LYS A 208 38.28 15.22 -7.94
CA LYS A 208 37.83 16.18 -8.96
C LYS A 208 36.32 16.46 -8.85
N GLU A 209 35.51 15.43 -8.67
CA GLU A 209 34.06 15.57 -8.49
C GLU A 209 33.72 16.27 -7.17
N LEU A 210 34.44 15.96 -6.09
CA LEU A 210 34.28 16.61 -4.81
C LEU A 210 34.61 18.11 -4.89
N ALA A 211 35.78 18.46 -5.42
CA ALA A 211 36.17 19.86 -5.59
C ALA A 211 35.20 20.64 -6.51
N MET A 212 34.67 19.98 -7.55
CA MET A 212 33.63 20.56 -8.40
C MET A 212 32.32 20.79 -7.61
N ALA A 213 31.90 19.80 -6.80
CA ALA A 213 30.69 19.89 -5.99
C ALA A 213 30.79 21.02 -4.95
N GLU A 214 31.92 21.12 -4.24
CA GLU A 214 32.17 22.16 -3.25
C GLU A 214 32.15 23.54 -3.88
N ARG A 215 32.86 23.73 -5.00
CA ARG A 215 32.84 24.99 -5.75
C ARG A 215 31.41 25.36 -6.17
N LYS A 216 30.68 24.42 -6.76
CA LYS A 216 29.30 24.65 -7.23
C LYS A 216 28.32 24.89 -6.09
N LEU A 217 28.53 24.25 -4.94
CA LEU A 217 27.77 24.51 -3.73
C LEU A 217 28.03 25.92 -3.21
N THR A 218 29.28 26.38 -3.19
CA THR A 218 29.62 27.75 -2.81
C THR A 218 28.99 28.77 -3.76
N GLU A 219 29.16 28.61 -5.08
CA GLU A 219 28.53 29.46 -6.11
C GLU A 219 27.00 29.51 -5.94
N ALA A 220 26.37 28.35 -5.74
CA ALA A 220 24.92 28.26 -5.52
C ALA A 220 24.48 28.86 -4.18
N LEU A 221 25.33 28.95 -3.16
CA LEU A 221 24.98 29.60 -1.89
C LEU A 221 25.19 31.11 -1.94
N THR A 222 26.22 31.59 -2.63
CA THR A 222 26.54 33.04 -2.71
C THR A 222 25.70 33.77 -3.75
N GLY A 223 25.30 33.10 -4.84
CA GLY A 223 24.48 33.70 -5.89
C GLY A 223 25.26 34.59 -6.84
N GLU A 224 26.57 34.42 -6.86
CA GLU A 224 27.43 34.98 -7.88
C GLU A 224 27.23 34.15 -9.15
N ASP A 225 26.23 34.53 -9.95
CA ASP A 225 26.02 33.96 -11.27
C ASP A 225 27.29 34.26 -12.09
N GLY A 226 28.10 33.22 -12.33
CA GLY A 226 29.23 33.27 -13.25
C GLY A 226 28.74 33.39 -14.70
N GLU A 227 28.04 34.47 -15.02
CA GLU A 227 27.90 34.94 -16.39
C GLU A 227 29.19 35.67 -16.77
N GLY A 228 30.00 35.07 -17.64
CA GLY A 228 31.13 35.77 -18.23
C GLY A 228 32.25 34.87 -18.71
N GLU A 229 32.00 34.09 -19.75
CA GLU A 229 32.99 33.76 -20.78
C GLU A 229 32.21 33.31 -22.04
N GLU A 230 31.54 34.28 -22.67
CA GLU A 230 31.22 34.17 -24.10
C GLU A 230 32.39 34.79 -24.88
N GLY A 231 32.85 34.06 -25.89
CA GLY A 231 34.10 34.31 -26.59
C GLY A 231 34.11 35.60 -27.40
N GLU A 232 35.24 36.29 -27.33
CA GLU A 232 35.80 37.06 -28.44
C GLU A 232 36.86 36.17 -29.12
N GLU A 233 36.49 35.52 -30.22
CA GLU A 233 37.45 35.14 -31.25
C GLU A 233 37.11 35.94 -32.51
N GLY A 234 38.04 36.84 -32.87
CA GLY A 234 38.21 37.38 -34.22
C GLY A 234 39.39 36.73 -34.91
#